data_AF-A0A9X3I2I9-F1
#
_entry.id   AF-A0A9X3I2I9-F1
#
_cell.length_a   1.000
_cell.length_b   1.000
_cell.length_c   1.000
_cell.angle_alpha   90.00
_cell.angle_beta   90.00
_cell.angle_gamma   90.00
#
_symmetry.space_group_name_H-M   'P 1'
#
loop_
_entity.id
_entity.type
_entity.pdbx_description
1 polymer ?
#
loop_
_entity_poly.entity_id
_entity_poly.type
_entity_poly.pdbx_seq_one_letter_code
_entity_poly.pdbx_strand_id
1 'polypeptide(L)'
;MKLKDIRNNRWVRIFANKYTLVLAAFCFWMLFLDSNSWLIHHELDLEIDDLKKNKNYYLNEISRDKAIMDNLNDSLELEKFARQEYFMKRENEEIFIIEYKEAVD
;
A
#
# COMPACT_ATOMS: atom_id res chain seq x y z
N MET A 1 -48.25 -19.68 -17.22
CA MET A 1 -49.09 -18.50 -16.89
C MET A 1 -48.42 -17.25 -17.48
N LYS A 2 -48.97 -16.75 -18.59
CA LYS A 2 -48.91 -15.38 -19.16
C LYS A 2 -47.57 -14.64 -19.38
N LEU A 3 -46.70 -15.17 -20.26
CA LEU A 3 -45.66 -14.38 -20.96
C LEU A 3 -46.24 -13.16 -21.72
N LYS A 4 -47.51 -13.25 -22.15
CA LYS A 4 -48.24 -12.18 -22.86
C LYS A 4 -48.51 -10.95 -21.98
N ASP A 5 -48.68 -11.12 -20.67
CA ASP A 5 -49.00 -10.01 -19.76
C ASP A 5 -47.74 -9.19 -19.43
N ILE A 6 -46.58 -9.83 -19.37
CA ILE A 6 -45.28 -9.16 -19.16
C ILE A 6 -44.94 -8.26 -20.34
N ARG A 7 -45.25 -8.68 -21.58
CA ARG A 7 -44.98 -7.91 -22.80
C ARG A 7 -45.85 -6.65 -22.94
N ASN A 8 -46.95 -6.55 -22.19
CA ASN A 8 -47.90 -5.43 -22.30
C ASN A 8 -47.50 -4.22 -21.43
N ASN A 9 -46.46 -4.34 -20.61
CA ASN A 9 -45.97 -3.24 -19.77
C ASN A 9 -45.14 -2.24 -20.59
N ARG A 10 -45.42 -0.94 -20.40
CA ARG A 10 -44.75 0.17 -21.10
C ARG A 10 -43.22 0.10 -20.98
N TRP A 11 -42.73 -0.29 -19.81
CA TRP A 11 -41.31 -0.49 -19.52
C TRP A 11 -40.69 -1.64 -20.31
N VAL A 12 -41.39 -2.78 -20.40
CA VAL A 12 -40.90 -3.95 -21.16
C VAL A 12 -40.81 -3.63 -22.65
N ARG A 13 -41.74 -2.82 -23.19
CA ARG A 13 -41.66 -2.35 -24.58
C ARG A 13 -40.47 -1.40 -24.83
N ILE A 14 -40.12 -0.57 -23.85
CA ILE A 14 -38.95 0.31 -23.93
C ILE A 14 -37.67 -0.54 -23.89
N PHE A 15 -37.52 -1.45 -22.92
CA PHE A 15 -36.34 -2.29 -22.80
C PHE A 15 -36.18 -3.32 -23.92
N ALA A 16 -37.29 -3.83 -24.48
CA ALA A 16 -37.28 -4.77 -25.60
C ALA A 16 -37.03 -4.10 -26.97
N ASN A 17 -36.79 -2.79 -27.03
CA ASN A 17 -36.41 -2.12 -28.27
C ASN A 17 -34.98 -2.51 -28.66
N LYS A 18 -34.72 -2.79 -29.95
CA LYS A 18 -33.37 -3.14 -30.43
C LYS A 18 -32.36 -2.05 -30.10
N TYR A 19 -32.76 -0.77 -30.19
CA TYR A 19 -31.87 0.36 -29.88
C TYR A 19 -31.51 0.44 -28.39
N THR A 20 -32.44 0.14 -27.48
CA THR A 20 -32.16 0.15 -26.04
C THR A 20 -31.31 -1.03 -25.62
N LEU A 21 -31.48 -2.20 -26.24
CA LEU A 21 -30.63 -3.35 -25.99
C LEU A 21 -29.18 -3.12 -26.46
N VAL A 22 -29.00 -2.53 -27.65
CA VAL A 22 -27.66 -2.17 -28.14
C VAL A 22 -27.02 -1.09 -27.26
N LEU A 23 -27.78 -0.06 -26.87
CA LEU A 23 -27.30 0.96 -25.94
C LEU A 23 -26.93 0.38 -24.57
N ALA A 24 -27.77 -0.49 -24.01
CA ALA A 24 -27.50 -1.13 -22.73
C ALA A 24 -26.26 -2.02 -22.79
N ALA A 25 -26.08 -2.78 -23.87
CA ALA A 25 -24.87 -3.58 -24.10
C ALA A 25 -23.63 -2.70 -24.24
N PHE A 26 -23.74 -1.57 -24.95
CA PHE A 26 -22.65 -0.60 -25.08
C PHE A 26 -22.31 0.07 -23.73
N CYS A 27 -23.30 0.49 -22.96
CA CYS A 27 -23.08 1.03 -21.61
C CYS A 27 -22.46 -0.01 -20.68
N PHE A 28 -22.95 -1.25 -20.72
CA PHE A 28 -22.35 -2.34 -19.94
C PHE A 28 -20.89 -2.57 -20.34
N TRP A 29 -20.58 -2.54 -21.64
CA TRP A 29 -19.19 -2.63 -22.12
C TRP A 29 -18.34 -1.47 -21.57
N MET A 30 -18.81 -0.23 -21.71
CA MET A 30 -18.09 0.96 -21.22
C MET A 30 -17.85 0.96 -19.71
N LEU A 31 -18.77 0.35 -18.93
CA LEU A 31 -18.67 0.32 -17.46
C LEU A 31 -17.77 -0.81 -16.95
N PHE A 32 -17.77 -1.97 -17.60
CA PHE A 32 -17.12 -3.18 -17.09
C PHE A 32 -15.93 -3.68 -17.92
N LEU A 33 -15.97 -3.56 -19.24
CA LEU A 33 -14.96 -4.12 -20.16
C LEU A 33 -13.96 -3.06 -20.65
N ASP A 34 -14.40 -1.81 -20.77
CA ASP A 34 -13.56 -0.72 -21.26
C ASP A 34 -12.50 -0.29 -20.24
N SER A 35 -11.42 0.32 -20.71
CA SER A 35 -10.25 0.72 -19.91
C SER A 35 -10.56 1.73 -18.81
N ASN A 36 -11.75 2.33 -18.82
CA ASN A 36 -12.23 3.25 -17.79
C ASN A 36 -13.15 2.58 -16.76
N SER A 37 -13.04 1.24 -16.63
CA SER A 37 -13.85 0.47 -15.70
C SER A 37 -13.66 0.96 -14.26
N TRP A 38 -14.73 0.88 -13.47
CA TRP A 38 -14.71 1.25 -12.05
C TRP A 38 -13.66 0.45 -11.25
N LEU A 39 -13.36 -0.77 -11.69
CA LEU A 39 -12.36 -1.65 -11.06
C LEU A 39 -10.96 -1.04 -11.12
N ILE A 40 -10.58 -0.48 -12.27
CA ILE A 40 -9.27 0.14 -12.48
C ILE A 40 -9.11 1.37 -11.58
N HIS A 41 -10.15 2.20 -11.46
CA HIS A 41 -10.12 3.35 -10.55
C HIS A 41 -9.95 2.92 -9.10
N HIS A 42 -10.61 1.83 -8.68
CA HIS A 42 -10.44 1.32 -7.33
C HIS A 42 -9.02 0.80 -7.05
N GLU A 43 -8.42 0.09 -8.00
CA GLU A 43 -7.03 -0.38 -7.89
C GLU A 43 -6.05 0.79 -7.81
N LEU A 44 -6.23 1.81 -8.66
CA LEU A 44 -5.41 3.02 -8.63
C LEU A 44 -5.55 3.79 -7.31
N ASP A 45 -6.76 3.89 -6.75
CA ASP A 45 -6.98 4.56 -5.46
C ASP A 45 -6.24 3.83 -4.32
N LEU A 46 -6.22 2.50 -4.35
CA LEU A 46 -5.45 1.69 -3.39
C LEU A 46 -3.95 1.89 -3.55
N GLU A 47 -3.44 1.90 -4.79
CA GLU A 47 -2.04 2.17 -5.07
C GLU A 47 -1.63 3.58 -4.59
N ILE A 48 -2.49 4.58 -4.81
CA ILE A 48 -2.29 5.95 -4.31
C ILE A 48 -2.20 5.98 -2.79
N ASP A 49 -3.06 5.23 -2.08
CA ASP A 49 -3.03 5.18 -0.62
C ASP A 49 -1.74 4.52 -0.10
N ASP A 50 -1.32 3.41 -0.71
CA ASP A 50 -0.08 2.73 -0.34
C ASP A 50 1.15 3.62 -0.59
N LEU A 51 1.21 4.30 -1.75
CA LEU A 51 2.27 5.25 -2.05
C LEU A 51 2.32 6.42 -1.04
N LYS A 52 1.15 6.93 -0.62
CA LYS A 52 1.09 7.98 0.41
C LYS A 52 1.57 7.47 1.76
N LYS A 53 1.20 6.24 2.14
CA LYS A 53 1.64 5.60 3.37
C LYS A 53 3.15 5.40 3.37
N ASN A 54 3.70 4.88 2.28
CA ASN A 54 5.14 4.69 2.09
C ASN A 54 5.89 6.03 2.16
N LYS A 55 5.38 7.07 1.49
CA LYS A 55 5.94 8.43 1.58
C LYS A 55 5.99 8.92 3.03
N ASN A 56 4.90 8.79 3.77
CA ASN A 56 4.84 9.23 5.17
C ASN A 56 5.79 8.42 6.06
N TYR A 57 5.89 7.11 5.83
CA TYR A 57 6.85 6.25 6.53
C TYR A 57 8.29 6.74 6.32
N TYR A 58 8.72 6.95 5.08
CA TYR A 58 10.08 7.41 4.79
C TYR A 58 10.35 8.82 5.33
N LEU A 59 9.39 9.72 5.28
CA LEU A 59 9.55 11.05 5.89
C LEU A 59 9.76 10.97 7.41
N ASN A 60 9.10 10.02 8.08
CA ASN A 60 9.26 9.78 9.51
C ASN A 60 10.57 9.04 9.87
N GLU A 61 11.07 8.17 9.00
CA GLU A 61 12.42 7.60 9.15
C GLU A 61 13.49 8.68 8.97
N ILE A 62 13.42 9.47 7.90
CA ILE A 62 14.38 10.56 7.65
C ILE A 62 14.43 11.56 8.81
N SER A 63 13.29 11.89 9.41
CA SER A 63 13.27 12.81 10.56
C SER A 63 13.92 12.20 11.81
N ARG A 64 13.74 10.90 12.05
CA ARG A 64 14.41 10.16 13.13
C ARG A 64 15.90 10.05 12.88
N ASP A 65 16.31 9.65 11.68
CA ASP A 65 17.72 9.56 11.30
C ASP A 65 18.42 10.90 11.41
N LYS A 66 17.75 11.98 11.00
CA LYS A 66 18.30 13.33 11.16
C LYS A 66 18.49 13.69 12.63
N ALA A 67 17.54 13.35 13.51
CA ALA A 67 17.70 13.57 14.94
C ALA A 67 18.85 12.73 15.52
N ILE A 68 19.03 11.49 15.06
CA ILE A 68 20.17 10.65 15.45
C ILE A 68 21.48 11.28 14.96
N MET A 69 21.56 11.69 13.70
CA MET A 69 22.73 12.35 13.12
C MET A 69 23.09 13.64 13.87
N ASP A 70 22.11 14.43 14.29
CA ASP A 70 22.35 15.62 15.10
C ASP A 70 23.00 15.28 16.46
N ASN A 71 22.62 14.15 17.07
CA ASN A 71 23.23 13.63 18.30
C ASN A 71 24.62 13.02 18.07
N LEU A 72 24.89 12.45 16.89
CA LEU A 72 26.18 11.87 16.50
C LEU A 72 27.24 12.90 16.11
N ASN A 73 26.93 14.20 16.15
CA ASN A 73 27.92 15.26 15.90
C ASN A 73 29.03 15.30 16.96
N ASP A 74 28.78 14.78 18.17
CA ASP A 74 29.81 14.65 19.19
C ASP A 74 30.60 13.34 18.99
N SER A 75 31.93 13.44 19.00
CA SER A 75 32.86 12.32 18.88
C SER A 75 32.59 11.19 19.88
N LEU A 76 32.11 11.54 21.09
CA LEU A 76 31.80 10.57 22.14
C LEU A 76 30.55 9.75 21.81
N GLU A 77 29.48 10.41 21.35
CA GLU A 77 28.23 9.75 20.98
C GLU A 77 28.40 8.91 19.71
N LEU A 78 29.24 9.36 18.77
CA LEU A 78 29.64 8.58 17.60
C LEU A 78 30.40 7.30 17.98
N GLU A 79 31.37 7.39 18.91
CA GLU A 79 32.11 6.21 19.37
C GLU A 79 31.19 5.22 20.10
N LYS A 80 30.27 5.70 20.94
CA LYS A 80 29.26 4.84 21.60
C LYS A 80 28.38 4.12 20.60
N PHE A 81 27.85 4.83 19.61
CA PHE A 81 27.01 4.27 18.56
C PHE A 81 27.76 3.21 17.73
N ALA A 82 28.99 3.51 17.30
CA ALA A 82 29.83 2.57 16.56
C ALA A 82 30.15 1.29 17.37
N ARG A 83 30.29 1.40 18.68
CA ARG A 83 30.54 0.26 19.58
C ARG A 83 29.29 -0.56 19.87
N GLN A 84 28.13 0.07 20.02
CA GLN A 84 26.88 -0.60 20.38
C GLN A 84 26.20 -1.26 19.17
N GLU A 85 26.08 -0.55 18.05
CA GLU A 85 25.36 -1.03 16.87
C GLU A 85 26.25 -1.85 15.94
N TYR A 86 27.53 -1.45 15.79
CA TYR A 86 28.45 -2.05 14.82
C TYR A 86 29.60 -2.83 15.45
N PHE A 87 29.65 -2.92 16.79
CA PHE A 87 30.71 -3.63 17.53
C PHE A 87 32.13 -3.23 17.11
N MET A 88 32.33 -1.97 16.70
CA MET A 88 33.63 -1.48 16.27
C MET A 88 34.62 -1.44 17.44
N LYS A 89 35.88 -1.78 17.16
CA LYS A 89 36.99 -1.80 18.12
C LYS A 89 38.23 -1.10 17.59
N ARG A 90 39.09 -0.63 18.48
CA ARG A 90 40.43 -0.14 18.11
C ARG A 90 41.37 -1.33 17.85
N GLU A 91 42.43 -1.11 17.07
CA GLU A 91 43.40 -2.18 16.74
C GLU A 91 44.04 -2.82 17.98
N ASN A 92 44.22 -2.04 19.05
CA ASN A 92 44.84 -2.46 20.31
C ASN A 92 43.80 -2.86 21.38
N GLU A 93 42.58 -3.21 20.98
CA GLU A 93 41.46 -3.50 21.88
C GLU A 93 40.87 -4.90 21.64
N GLU A 94 40.54 -5.59 22.73
CA GLU A 94 39.85 -6.87 22.72
C GLU A 94 38.43 -6.69 23.27
N ILE A 95 37.42 -7.08 22.47
CA ILE A 95 36.00 -7.03 22.86
C ILE A 95 35.57 -8.43 23.27
N PHE A 96 34.94 -8.54 24.44
CA PHE A 96 34.30 -9.78 24.91
C PHE A 96 32.78 -9.60 24.86
N ILE A 97 32.09 -10.44 24.08
CA ILE A 97 30.62 -10.50 24.06
C ILE A 97 30.21 -11.64 25.01
N ILE A 98 29.52 -11.30 26.09
CA ILE A 98 29.05 -12.28 27.09
C ILE A 98 27.59 -12.58 26.80
N GLU A 99 27.35 -13.74 26.20
CA GLU A 99 26.00 -14.27 26.00
C GLU A 99 25.65 -15.19 27.16
N TYR A 100 24.67 -14.78 27.96
CA TYR A 100 24.06 -15.68 28.93
C TYR A 100 23.14 -16.63 28.16
N LYS A 101 23.54 -17.90 28.03
CA LYS A 101 22.58 -18.94 27.68
C LYS A 101 21.58 -19.02 28.83
N GLU A 102 20.33 -18.65 28.56
CA GLU A 102 19.25 -18.98 29.49
C GLU A 102 19.33 -20.49 29.74
N ALA A 103 19.44 -20.86 31.02
CA ALA A 103 19.37 -22.24 31.42
C ALA A 103 17.97 -22.72 31.03
N VAL A 104 17.93 -23.59 30.01
CA VAL A 104 16.72 -24.31 29.64
C VAL A 104 16.42 -25.26 30.78
N ASP A 105 15.50 -24.87 31.66
CA ASP A 105 14.75 -25.78 32.53
C ASP A 105 13.64 -26.46 31.72
#